data_AF-A0A1I7TKL3-F1
#
_entry.id   AF-A0A1I7TKL3-F1
#
_cell.length_a   1.000
_cell.length_b   1.000
_cell.length_c   1.000
_cell.angle_alpha   90.00
_cell.angle_beta   90.00
_cell.angle_gamma   90.00
#
_symmetry.space_group_name_H-M   'P 1'
#
loop_
_entity.id
_entity.type
_entity.pdbx_description
1 polymer ?
#
loop_
_entity_poly.entity_id
_entity_poly.type
_entity_poly.pdbx_seq_one_letter_code
_entity_poly.pdbx_strand_id
1 'polypeptide(L)'
;MDDFGKLKFDVHAALCDSVDTRTVIEKFRELIALGNAYINETDSEKTKPNCLLLRNIAAYITNLLKIFGAIPQSSQEIGFVSEDDCNGTSFNKEDIVMPYLDALAKFRENIRSIAKEHKVNAILEECDILRDKTLTNLGVRLEDKNGHTTVKLGDRASLMREQEQKEAEKKRKEKEKLDKELKAREKSEKEAASIKIKPEEFFKQGENSGKFSQYDARGVPTHMADGTEVTKSQLKKLEKAYEAQKKKYQE
;
A
#
# COMPACT_ATOMS: atom_id res chain seq x y z
N MET A 1 -3.69 32.62 -16.74
CA MET A 1 -2.81 33.77 -16.42
C MET A 1 -3.42 34.59 -15.30
N ASP A 2 -4.69 34.99 -15.44
CA ASP A 2 -5.41 35.79 -14.43
C ASP A 2 -5.52 35.09 -13.07
N ASP A 3 -5.69 33.76 -13.08
CA ASP A 3 -5.81 32.99 -11.85
C ASP A 3 -4.50 32.95 -11.05
N PHE A 4 -3.34 32.95 -11.72
CA PHE A 4 -2.05 33.05 -11.03
C PHE A 4 -1.87 34.41 -10.34
N GLY A 5 -2.29 35.48 -11.01
CA GLY A 5 -2.25 36.83 -10.46
C GLY A 5 -3.16 36.97 -9.22
N LYS A 6 -4.37 36.41 -9.28
CA LYS A 6 -5.31 36.37 -8.15
C LYS A 6 -4.75 35.58 -6.96
N LEU A 7 -4.27 34.35 -7.19
CA LEU A 7 -3.69 33.53 -6.12
C LEU A 7 -2.48 34.22 -5.48
N LYS A 8 -1.65 34.93 -6.27
CA LYS A 8 -0.52 35.71 -5.73
C LYS A 8 -1.00 36.85 -4.82
N PHE A 9 -2.06 37.55 -5.22
CA PHE A 9 -2.67 38.60 -4.39
C PHE A 9 -3.24 38.02 -3.10
N ASP A 10 -3.97 36.91 -3.17
CA ASP A 10 -4.57 36.24 -2.01
C ASP A 10 -3.49 35.76 -1.02
N VAL A 11 -2.38 35.20 -1.53
CA VAL A 11 -1.24 34.81 -0.69
C VAL A 11 -0.61 36.03 -0.02
N HIS A 12 -0.45 37.14 -0.73
CA HIS A 12 0.09 38.36 -0.14
C HIS A 12 -0.86 38.94 0.92
N ALA A 13 -2.17 38.95 0.66
CA ALA A 13 -3.18 39.38 1.62
C ALA A 13 -3.17 38.52 2.89
N ALA A 14 -3.09 37.20 2.77
CA ALA A 14 -2.99 36.27 3.90
C ALA A 14 -1.68 36.42 4.69
N LEU A 15 -0.57 36.76 4.02
CA LEU A 15 0.69 37.08 4.72
C LEU A 15 0.61 38.40 5.48
N CYS A 16 -0.10 39.39 4.94
CA CYS A 16 -0.31 40.70 5.58
C CYS A 16 -1.31 40.63 6.74
N ASP A 17 -2.22 39.66 6.74
CA ASP A 17 -3.14 39.40 7.85
C ASP A 17 -2.52 38.45 8.87
N SER A 18 -1.81 39.02 9.86
CA SER A 18 -1.28 38.28 11.01
C SER A 18 -0.39 37.06 10.67
N VAL A 19 0.17 37.02 9.46
CA VAL A 19 0.95 35.90 8.93
C VAL A 19 0.15 34.58 9.02
N ASP A 20 -1.02 34.52 8.39
CA ASP A 20 -1.82 33.30 8.32
C ASP A 20 -1.16 32.24 7.42
N THR A 21 -0.26 31.47 8.02
CA THR A 21 0.44 30.36 7.34
C THR A 21 -0.50 29.29 6.78
N ARG A 22 -1.67 29.08 7.40
CA ARG A 22 -2.58 28.01 7.01
C ARG A 22 -3.23 28.35 5.68
N THR A 23 -3.81 29.54 5.58
CA THR A 23 -4.44 30.02 4.34
C THR A 23 -3.41 30.14 3.22
N VAL A 24 -2.18 30.60 3.52
CA VAL A 24 -1.09 30.64 2.54
C VAL A 24 -0.77 29.24 2.00
N ILE A 25 -0.65 28.23 2.86
CA ILE A 25 -0.37 26.85 2.45
C ILE A 25 -1.54 26.25 1.63
N GLU A 26 -2.78 26.55 2.00
CA GLU A 26 -3.97 26.09 1.25
C GLU A 26 -3.97 26.67 -0.18
N LYS A 27 -3.73 27.98 -0.32
CA LYS A 27 -3.59 28.65 -1.63
C LYS A 27 -2.37 28.21 -2.41
N PHE A 28 -1.29 27.89 -1.73
CA PHE A 28 -0.09 27.31 -2.32
C PHE A 28 -0.36 25.92 -2.92
N ARG A 29 -1.15 25.08 -2.24
CA ARG A 29 -1.58 23.77 -2.78
C ARG A 29 -2.47 23.92 -4.01
N GLU A 30 -3.38 24.90 -3.98
CA GLU A 30 -4.24 25.23 -5.13
C GLU A 30 -3.40 25.65 -6.34
N LEU A 31 -2.38 26.48 -6.14
CA LEU A 31 -1.43 26.89 -7.18
C LEU A 31 -0.69 25.70 -7.82
N ILE A 32 -0.20 24.77 -7.00
CA ILE A 32 0.47 23.56 -7.49
C ILE A 32 -0.49 22.68 -8.29
N ALA A 33 -1.74 22.53 -7.82
CA ALA A 33 -2.75 21.74 -8.52
C ALA A 33 -3.05 22.33 -9.91
N LEU A 34 -3.22 23.65 -10.02
CA LEU A 34 -3.42 24.34 -11.29
C LEU A 34 -2.21 24.22 -12.22
N GLY A 35 -0.99 24.34 -11.69
CA GLY A 35 0.25 24.14 -12.45
C GLY A 35 0.35 22.72 -13.03
N ASN A 36 0.03 21.71 -12.23
CA ASN A 36 0.02 20.32 -12.67
C ASN A 36 -1.09 20.03 -13.69
N ALA A 37 -2.28 20.62 -13.50
CA ALA A 37 -3.38 20.51 -14.47
C ALA A 37 -2.95 21.08 -15.83
N TYR A 38 -2.35 22.28 -15.85
CA TYR A 38 -1.83 22.90 -17.06
C TYR A 38 -0.76 22.04 -17.76
N ILE A 39 0.15 21.42 -17.00
CA ILE A 39 1.15 20.50 -17.56
C ILE A 39 0.48 19.27 -18.19
N ASN A 40 -0.53 18.68 -17.53
CA ASN A 40 -1.23 17.51 -18.07
C ASN A 40 -2.07 17.83 -19.30
N GLU A 41 -2.73 18.99 -19.33
CA GLU A 41 -3.49 19.47 -20.49
C GLU A 41 -2.58 19.69 -21.70
N THR A 42 -1.44 20.36 -21.49
CA THR A 42 -0.46 20.60 -22.55
C THR A 42 0.22 19.33 -23.06
N ASP A 43 0.47 18.35 -22.19
CA ASP A 43 0.97 17.02 -22.57
C ASP A 43 -0.07 16.24 -23.39
N SER A 44 -1.35 16.33 -23.02
CA SER A 44 -2.47 15.72 -23.76
C SER A 44 -2.62 16.32 -25.16
N GLU A 45 -2.42 17.63 -25.29
CA GLU A 45 -2.45 18.37 -26.56
C GLU A 45 -1.13 18.29 -27.35
N LYS A 46 -0.09 17.61 -26.84
CA LYS A 46 1.28 17.54 -27.41
C LYS A 46 1.89 18.92 -27.74
N THR A 47 1.41 19.97 -27.09
CA THR A 47 1.89 21.34 -27.32
C THR A 47 2.92 21.70 -26.27
N LYS A 48 3.98 22.41 -26.66
CA LYS A 48 5.02 22.83 -25.70
C LYS A 48 4.41 23.80 -24.68
N PRO A 49 4.47 23.51 -23.37
CA PRO A 49 3.97 24.43 -22.36
C PRO A 49 4.77 25.72 -22.35
N ASN A 50 4.16 26.81 -21.87
CA ASN A 50 4.87 28.07 -21.70
C ASN A 50 5.89 27.96 -20.54
N CYS A 51 7.14 27.66 -20.88
CA CYS A 51 8.23 27.49 -19.91
C CYS A 51 8.47 28.73 -19.05
N LEU A 52 8.20 29.94 -19.57
CA LEU A 52 8.42 31.18 -18.82
C LEU A 52 7.39 31.34 -17.69
N LEU A 53 6.13 30.99 -17.96
CA LEU A 53 5.08 31.00 -16.95
C LEU A 53 5.39 29.99 -15.84
N LEU A 54 5.73 28.75 -16.20
CA LEU A 54 6.08 27.71 -15.23
C LEU A 54 7.31 28.09 -14.41
N ARG A 55 8.33 28.69 -15.04
CA ARG A 55 9.51 29.21 -14.35
C ARG A 55 9.15 30.30 -13.34
N ASN A 56 8.29 31.24 -13.71
CA ASN A 56 7.86 32.32 -12.82
C ASN A 56 7.06 31.79 -11.62
N ILE A 57 6.17 30.82 -11.85
CA ILE A 57 5.42 30.13 -10.78
C ILE A 57 6.40 29.41 -9.85
N ALA A 58 7.34 28.64 -10.40
CA ALA A 58 8.30 27.88 -9.61
C ALA A 58 9.27 28.78 -8.82
N ALA A 59 9.70 29.91 -9.40
CA ALA A 59 10.51 30.91 -8.71
C ALA A 59 9.73 31.57 -7.55
N TYR A 60 8.45 31.88 -7.74
CA TYR A 60 7.59 32.41 -6.68
C TYR A 60 7.42 31.40 -5.54
N ILE A 61 7.15 30.14 -5.88
CA ILE A 61 7.04 29.04 -4.91
C ILE A 61 8.33 28.88 -4.10
N THR A 62 9.48 28.86 -4.78
CA THR A 62 10.79 28.72 -4.14
C THR A 62 11.06 29.91 -3.20
N ASN A 63 10.69 31.12 -3.59
CA ASN A 63 10.83 32.29 -2.73
C ASN A 63 9.94 32.22 -1.48
N LEU A 64 8.69 31.75 -1.60
CA LEU A 64 7.83 31.52 -0.44
C LEU A 64 8.43 30.49 0.51
N LEU A 65 8.94 29.37 0.00
CA LEU A 65 9.59 28.34 0.81
C LEU A 65 10.87 28.86 1.51
N LYS A 66 11.60 29.78 0.88
CA LYS A 66 12.72 30.51 1.50
C LYS A 66 12.26 31.43 2.63
N ILE A 67 11.16 32.15 2.45
CA ILE A 67 10.57 33.02 3.50
C ILE A 67 10.13 32.18 4.71
N PHE A 68 9.53 31.02 4.48
CA PHE A 68 9.14 30.08 5.54
C PHE A 68 10.32 29.29 6.14
N GLY A 69 11.54 29.46 5.63
CA GLY A 69 12.74 28.79 6.15
C GLY A 69 12.85 27.30 5.80
N ALA A 70 12.06 26.80 4.84
CA ALA A 70 12.12 25.42 4.39
C ALA A 70 13.31 25.13 3.45
N ILE A 71 13.89 26.17 2.82
CA ILE A 71 15.02 26.07 1.88
C ILE A 71 16.09 27.10 2.30
N PRO A 72 17.39 26.74 2.27
CA PRO A 72 18.46 27.69 2.57
C PRO A 72 18.51 28.85 1.57
N GLN A 73 18.83 30.05 2.07
CA GLN A 73 18.91 31.29 1.26
C GLN A 73 20.05 31.28 0.23
N SER A 74 20.99 30.35 0.35
CA SER A 74 22.18 30.22 -0.50
C SER A 74 21.91 29.63 -1.88
N SER A 75 20.76 28.99 -2.12
CA SER A 75 20.44 28.40 -3.43
C SER A 75 19.87 29.47 -4.37
N GLN A 76 20.56 29.79 -5.47
CA GLN A 76 20.00 30.60 -6.56
C GLN A 76 19.04 29.80 -7.45
N GLU A 77 19.02 28.48 -7.33
CA GLU A 77 18.28 27.58 -8.19
C GLU A 77 16.85 27.33 -7.70
N ILE A 78 15.96 26.99 -8.65
CA ILE A 78 14.56 26.63 -8.40
C ILE A 78 14.53 25.21 -7.85
N GLY A 79 13.91 25.00 -6.68
CA GLY A 79 13.70 23.67 -6.11
C GLY A 79 14.34 23.47 -4.74
N PHE A 80 14.31 22.22 -4.29
CA PHE A 80 14.91 21.80 -3.03
C PHE A 80 16.35 21.36 -3.28
N VAL A 81 17.26 21.83 -2.44
CA VAL A 81 18.64 21.34 -2.44
C VAL A 81 18.68 20.02 -1.67
N SER A 82 19.38 19.01 -2.17
CA SER A 82 19.58 17.77 -1.43
C SER A 82 20.41 18.06 -0.17
N GLU A 83 20.16 17.33 0.93
CA GLU A 83 20.84 17.55 2.23
C GLU A 83 22.38 17.52 2.12
N ASP A 84 22.92 16.82 1.12
CA ASP A 84 24.35 16.71 0.82
C ASP A 84 25.03 17.99 0.27
N ASP A 85 24.27 18.99 -0.19
CA ASP A 85 24.83 20.18 -0.85
C ASP A 85 25.17 21.34 0.11
N CYS A 86 25.12 21.09 1.42
CA CYS A 86 25.48 22.06 2.44
C CYS A 86 26.97 22.48 2.45
N ASN A 87 27.82 21.84 1.64
CA ASN A 87 29.29 22.05 1.62
C ASN A 87 29.83 22.91 0.45
N GLY A 88 29.00 23.68 -0.25
CA GLY A 88 29.48 24.81 -1.06
C GLY A 88 30.13 24.47 -2.41
N THR A 89 30.14 23.21 -2.84
CA THR A 89 30.49 22.84 -4.22
C THR A 89 29.24 22.47 -5.00
N SER A 90 28.62 23.47 -5.61
CA SER A 90 27.55 23.32 -6.60
C SER A 90 28.12 22.72 -7.88
N PHE A 91 28.35 21.42 -7.88
CA PHE A 91 28.34 20.65 -9.11
C PHE A 91 26.98 19.96 -9.16
N ASN A 92 26.20 20.25 -10.20
CA ASN A 92 24.94 19.57 -10.46
C ASN A 92 25.25 18.10 -10.76
N LYS A 93 25.33 17.28 -9.71
CA LYS A 93 25.49 15.81 -9.82
C LYS A 93 24.42 15.25 -10.75
N GLU A 94 23.23 15.85 -10.74
CA GLU A 94 22.15 15.55 -11.66
C GLU A 94 22.56 15.74 -13.13
N ASP A 95 23.12 16.89 -13.51
CA ASP A 95 23.51 17.14 -14.91
C ASP A 95 24.53 16.12 -15.43
N ILE A 96 25.40 15.62 -14.56
CA ILE A 96 26.38 14.57 -14.90
C ILE A 96 25.71 13.20 -15.00
N VAL A 97 24.81 12.87 -14.09
CA VAL A 97 24.24 11.52 -13.93
C VAL A 97 23.01 11.29 -14.83
N MET A 98 22.22 12.32 -15.10
CA MET A 98 21.02 12.29 -15.96
C MET A 98 21.26 11.64 -17.33
N PRO A 99 22.29 11.98 -18.13
CA PRO A 99 22.49 11.34 -19.44
C PRO A 99 22.77 9.83 -19.34
N TYR A 100 23.42 9.37 -18.27
CA TYR A 100 23.64 7.94 -18.03
C TYR A 100 22.35 7.23 -17.63
N LEU A 101 21.54 7.86 -16.76
CA LEU A 101 20.25 7.33 -16.34
C LEU A 101 19.25 7.28 -17.50
N ASP A 102 19.25 8.28 -18.37
CA ASP A 102 18.43 8.29 -19.58
C ASP A 102 18.84 7.19 -20.57
N ALA A 103 20.13 6.97 -20.77
CA ALA A 103 20.63 5.87 -21.58
C ALA A 103 20.22 4.50 -21.00
N LEU A 104 20.31 4.34 -19.67
CA LEU A 104 19.89 3.12 -18.98
C LEU A 104 18.37 2.91 -19.04
N ALA A 105 17.57 3.99 -18.91
CA ALA A 105 16.12 3.95 -19.06
C ALA A 105 15.71 3.50 -20.47
N LYS A 106 16.35 4.05 -21.51
CA LYS A 106 16.13 3.63 -22.91
C LYS A 106 16.51 2.16 -23.14
N PHE A 107 17.65 1.73 -22.61
CA PHE A 107 18.10 0.35 -22.69
C PHE A 107 17.08 -0.61 -22.05
N ARG A 108 16.60 -0.28 -20.85
CA ARG A 108 15.58 -1.07 -20.14
C ARG A 108 14.28 -1.14 -20.91
N GLU A 109 13.81 -0.04 -21.51
CA GLU A 109 12.57 -0.04 -22.30
C GLU A 109 12.70 -0.91 -23.55
N ASN A 110 13.83 -0.86 -24.25
CA ASN A 110 14.10 -1.73 -25.39
C ASN A 110 14.06 -3.21 -24.99
N ILE A 111 14.74 -3.58 -23.90
CA ILE A 111 14.73 -4.95 -23.38
C ILE A 111 13.33 -5.37 -22.97
N ARG A 112 12.58 -4.48 -22.30
CA ARG A 112 11.21 -4.76 -21.87
C ARG A 112 10.29 -5.03 -23.07
N SER A 113 10.44 -4.27 -24.15
CA SER A 113 9.69 -4.48 -25.39
C SER A 113 9.98 -5.86 -25.99
N ILE A 114 11.25 -6.22 -26.14
CA ILE A 114 11.69 -7.53 -26.66
C ILE A 114 11.21 -8.67 -25.76
N ALA A 115 11.32 -8.51 -24.44
CA ALA A 115 10.88 -9.52 -23.49
C ALA A 115 9.36 -9.74 -23.50
N LYS A 116 8.57 -8.68 -23.72
CA LYS A 116 7.10 -8.79 -23.92
C LYS A 116 6.75 -9.52 -25.21
N GLU A 117 7.46 -9.25 -26.30
CA GLU A 117 7.26 -9.91 -27.60
C GLU A 117 7.54 -11.41 -27.51
N HIS A 118 8.67 -11.80 -26.92
CA HIS A 118 9.07 -13.20 -26.78
C HIS A 118 8.55 -13.90 -25.50
N LYS A 119 7.79 -13.19 -24.65
CA LYS A 119 7.25 -13.67 -23.37
C LYS A 119 8.30 -14.29 -22.44
N VAL A 120 9.50 -13.70 -22.39
CA VAL A 120 10.60 -14.17 -21.53
C VAL A 120 10.49 -13.53 -20.16
N ASN A 121 9.83 -14.21 -19.22
CA ASN A 121 9.56 -13.69 -17.87
C ASN A 121 10.84 -13.42 -17.06
N ALA A 122 11.89 -14.23 -17.22
CA ALA A 122 13.14 -14.05 -16.47
C ALA A 122 13.81 -12.69 -16.73
N ILE A 123 13.73 -12.17 -17.96
CA ILE A 123 14.31 -10.86 -18.31
C ILE A 123 13.48 -9.72 -17.71
N LEU A 124 12.15 -9.89 -17.63
CA LEU A 124 11.27 -8.92 -16.98
C LEU A 124 11.53 -8.86 -15.46
N GLU A 125 11.76 -10.01 -14.83
CA GLU A 125 12.13 -10.10 -13.42
C GLU A 125 13.46 -9.38 -13.14
N GLU A 126 14.48 -9.56 -13.98
CA GLU A 126 15.76 -8.83 -13.85
C GLU A 126 15.60 -7.31 -14.06
N CYS A 127 14.74 -6.90 -14.99
CA CYS A 127 14.42 -5.48 -15.18
C CYS A 127 13.71 -4.88 -13.95
N ASP A 128 12.81 -5.65 -13.32
CA ASP A 128 12.14 -5.24 -12.08
C ASP A 128 13.11 -5.20 -10.90
N ILE A 129 14.09 -6.11 -10.81
CA ILE A 129 15.17 -6.06 -9.80
C ILE A 129 16.00 -4.79 -9.97
N LEU A 130 16.42 -4.48 -11.20
CA LEU A 130 17.18 -3.27 -11.49
C LEU A 130 16.39 -2.01 -11.09
N ARG A 131 15.10 -1.95 -11.45
CA ARG A 131 14.21 -0.82 -11.12
C ARG A 131 14.00 -0.67 -9.62
N ASP A 132 13.52 -1.74 -8.98
CA ASP A 132 12.93 -1.64 -7.65
C ASP A 132 13.98 -1.77 -6.55
N LYS A 133 15.10 -2.49 -6.79
CA LYS A 133 16.16 -2.68 -5.80
C LYS A 133 17.39 -1.85 -6.11
N THR A 134 18.05 -2.10 -7.25
CA THR A 134 19.39 -1.53 -7.52
C THR A 134 19.34 -0.02 -7.65
N LEU A 135 18.45 0.52 -8.48
CA LEU A 135 18.34 1.96 -8.70
C LEU A 135 17.77 2.68 -7.47
N THR A 136 16.78 2.09 -6.81
CA THR A 136 16.23 2.66 -5.57
C THR A 136 17.28 2.75 -4.46
N ASN A 137 18.16 1.74 -4.33
CA ASN A 137 19.28 1.76 -3.38
C ASN A 137 20.30 2.87 -3.68
N LEU A 138 20.38 3.29 -4.95
CA LEU A 138 21.20 4.40 -5.43
C LEU A 138 20.49 5.76 -5.38
N GLY A 139 19.25 5.81 -4.87
CA GLY A 139 18.47 7.05 -4.80
C GLY A 139 17.74 7.42 -6.10
N VAL A 140 17.66 6.50 -7.07
CA VAL A 140 17.05 6.75 -8.38
C VAL A 140 15.75 5.98 -8.51
N ARG A 141 14.65 6.68 -8.78
CA ARG A 141 13.33 6.11 -9.02
C ARG A 141 12.97 6.25 -10.49
N LEU A 142 12.71 5.13 -11.16
CA LEU A 142 12.19 5.12 -12.52
C LEU A 142 10.67 4.97 -12.51
N GLU A 143 9.96 5.95 -13.09
CA GLU A 143 8.51 5.92 -13.28
C GLU A 143 8.16 5.74 -14.76
N ASP A 144 7.34 4.74 -15.07
CA ASP A 144 6.82 4.56 -16.43
C ASP A 144 5.53 5.35 -16.58
N LYS A 145 5.55 6.41 -17.39
CA LYS A 145 4.36 7.22 -17.73
C LYS A 145 4.13 7.18 -19.24
N ASN A 146 2.93 6.83 -19.67
CA ASN A 146 2.50 6.87 -21.07
C ASN A 146 3.44 6.17 -22.07
N GLY A 147 4.17 5.12 -21.64
CA GLY A 147 5.13 4.40 -22.48
C GLY A 147 6.55 5.00 -22.50
N HIS A 148 6.82 6.01 -21.67
CA HIS A 148 8.16 6.57 -21.47
C HIS A 148 8.61 6.41 -20.02
N THR A 149 9.84 5.96 -19.83
CA THR A 149 10.47 5.89 -18.51
C THR A 149 11.03 7.26 -18.13
N THR A 150 10.49 7.87 -17.09
CA THR A 150 10.96 9.12 -16.49
C THR A 150 11.84 8.81 -15.28
N VAL A 151 13.00 9.45 -15.20
CA VAL A 151 13.92 9.34 -14.07
C VAL A 151 13.58 10.40 -13.03
N LYS A 152 13.47 10.01 -11.76
CA LYS A 152 13.41 10.92 -10.62
C LYS A 152 14.55 10.59 -9.66
N LEU A 153 15.36 11.58 -9.31
CA LEU A 153 16.29 11.46 -8.19
C LEU A 153 15.54 11.77 -6.90
N GLY A 154 15.78 10.96 -5.88
CA GLY A 154 15.23 11.13 -4.55
C GLY A 154 16.29 10.82 -3.51
N ASP A 155 16.09 11.33 -2.30
CA ASP A 155 17.02 11.07 -1.21
C ASP A 155 17.01 9.58 -0.82
N ARG A 156 18.21 8.99 -0.73
CA ARG A 156 18.44 7.57 -0.43
C ARG A 156 17.82 7.17 0.90
N ALA A 157 17.86 8.03 1.92
CA ALA A 157 17.33 7.70 3.25
C ALA A 157 15.79 7.71 3.29
N SER A 158 15.14 8.50 2.43
CA SER A 158 13.69 8.49 2.27
C SER A 158 13.18 7.25 1.52
N LEU A 159 13.89 6.85 0.46
CA LEU A 159 13.52 5.71 -0.38
C LEU A 159 13.72 4.36 0.32
N MET A 160 14.80 4.21 1.10
CA MET A 160 15.03 3.01 1.91
C MET A 160 13.94 2.82 2.99
N ARG A 161 13.51 3.90 3.65
CA ARG A 161 12.40 3.86 4.61
C ARG A 161 11.08 3.46 3.95
N GLU A 162 10.79 3.97 2.74
CA GLU A 162 9.58 3.58 1.99
C GLU A 162 9.63 2.09 1.56
N GLN A 163 10.80 1.59 1.16
CA GLN A 163 10.99 0.17 0.81
C GLN A 163 10.80 -0.76 2.01
N GLU A 164 11.43 -0.45 3.15
CA GLU A 164 11.28 -1.26 4.37
C GLU A 164 9.83 -1.31 4.83
N GLN A 165 9.12 -0.18 4.77
CA GLN A 165 7.68 -0.12 5.06
C GLN A 165 6.87 -0.98 4.08
N LYS A 166 7.16 -0.90 2.77
CA LYS A 166 6.51 -1.74 1.75
C LYS A 166 6.80 -3.23 1.94
N GLU A 167 8.02 -3.60 2.30
CA GLU A 167 8.40 -4.99 2.51
C GLU A 167 7.78 -5.55 3.80
N ALA A 168 7.74 -4.75 4.87
CA ALA A 168 7.05 -5.10 6.10
C ALA A 168 5.54 -5.27 5.88
N GLU A 169 4.92 -4.39 5.09
CA GLU A 169 3.50 -4.47 4.68
C GLU A 169 3.23 -5.75 3.86
N LYS A 170 4.12 -6.10 2.91
CA LYS A 170 4.02 -7.35 2.13
C LYS A 170 4.13 -8.58 3.03
N LYS A 171 5.15 -8.64 3.90
CA LYS A 171 5.34 -9.74 4.86
C LYS A 171 4.15 -9.86 5.82
N ARG A 172 3.56 -8.74 6.25
CA ARG A 172 2.34 -8.76 7.09
C ARG A 172 1.16 -9.36 6.33
N LYS A 173 0.94 -8.96 5.08
CA LYS A 173 -0.14 -9.49 4.23
C LYS A 173 0.04 -10.97 3.91
N GLU A 174 1.26 -11.43 3.66
CA GLU A 174 1.56 -12.85 3.44
C GLU A 174 1.30 -13.69 4.70
N LYS A 175 1.77 -13.23 5.86
CA LYS A 175 1.48 -13.89 7.14
C LYS A 175 -0.02 -13.95 7.43
N GLU A 176 -0.75 -12.88 7.17
CA GLU A 176 -2.21 -12.84 7.38
C GLU A 176 -2.95 -13.80 6.42
N LYS A 177 -2.52 -13.90 5.17
CA LYS A 177 -3.07 -14.89 4.23
C LYS A 177 -2.81 -16.32 4.70
N LEU A 178 -1.57 -16.62 5.11
CA LEU A 178 -1.19 -17.95 5.58
C LEU A 178 -1.95 -18.35 6.85
N ASP A 179 -2.11 -17.43 7.80
CA ASP A 179 -2.87 -17.68 9.04
C ASP A 179 -4.37 -17.87 8.77
N LYS A 180 -4.96 -17.12 7.82
CA LYS A 180 -6.34 -17.34 7.38
C LYS A 180 -6.53 -18.71 6.73
N GLU A 181 -5.60 -19.13 5.88
CA GLU A 181 -5.65 -20.43 5.22
C GLU A 181 -5.49 -21.59 6.20
N LEU A 182 -4.56 -21.48 7.15
CA LEU A 182 -4.39 -22.47 8.22
C LEU A 182 -5.65 -22.58 9.09
N LYS A 183 -6.24 -21.46 9.51
CA LYS A 183 -7.49 -21.45 10.30
C LYS A 183 -8.67 -22.02 9.52
N ALA A 184 -8.78 -21.73 8.23
CA ALA A 184 -9.82 -22.29 7.38
C ALA A 184 -9.67 -23.81 7.23
N ARG A 185 -8.43 -24.28 7.03
CA ARG A 185 -8.11 -25.71 6.95
C ARG A 185 -8.42 -26.43 8.27
N GLU A 186 -7.96 -25.91 9.41
CA GLU A 186 -8.27 -26.50 10.72
C GLU A 186 -9.78 -26.55 11.00
N LYS A 187 -10.52 -25.51 10.64
CA LYS A 187 -11.98 -25.49 10.78
C LYS A 187 -12.63 -26.56 9.91
N SER A 188 -12.21 -26.69 8.66
CA SER A 188 -12.72 -27.72 7.75
C SER A 188 -12.39 -29.14 8.23
N GLU A 189 -11.20 -29.37 8.80
CA GLU A 189 -10.78 -30.65 9.35
C GLU A 189 -11.58 -30.99 10.63
N LYS A 190 -11.84 -30.00 11.49
CA LYS A 190 -12.70 -30.16 12.68
C LYS A 190 -14.16 -30.44 12.30
N GLU A 191 -14.69 -29.76 11.30
CA GLU A 191 -16.04 -30.00 10.78
C GLU A 191 -16.15 -31.39 10.14
N ALA A 192 -15.19 -31.79 9.30
CA ALA A 192 -15.13 -33.12 8.71
C ALA A 192 -14.96 -34.23 9.77
N ALA A 193 -14.16 -33.99 10.82
CA ALA A 193 -14.05 -34.90 11.94
C ALA A 193 -15.37 -35.01 12.70
N SER A 194 -16.10 -33.90 12.90
CA SER A 194 -17.40 -33.91 13.58
C SER A 194 -18.49 -34.65 12.78
N ILE A 195 -18.43 -34.63 11.45
CA ILE A 195 -19.36 -35.35 10.57
C ILE A 195 -19.14 -36.87 10.65
N LYS A 196 -17.89 -37.32 10.80
CA LYS A 196 -17.53 -38.76 10.88
C LYS A 196 -17.93 -39.44 12.20
N ILE A 197 -18.34 -38.69 13.21
CA ILE A 197 -18.73 -39.25 14.52
C ILE A 197 -20.10 -39.90 14.39
N LYS A 198 -20.17 -41.21 14.66
CA LYS A 198 -21.43 -41.97 14.69
C LYS A 198 -22.41 -41.33 15.68
N PRO A 199 -23.71 -41.22 15.34
CA PRO A 199 -24.71 -40.62 16.23
C PRO A 199 -24.77 -41.25 17.63
N GLU A 200 -24.52 -42.57 17.72
CA GLU A 200 -24.52 -43.34 18.99
C GLU A 200 -23.31 -43.02 19.89
N GLU A 201 -22.21 -42.52 19.31
CA GLU A 201 -20.97 -42.17 20.02
C GLU A 201 -20.85 -40.65 20.28
N PHE A 202 -21.70 -39.85 19.65
CA PHE A 202 -21.69 -38.39 19.71
C PHE A 202 -21.82 -37.82 21.14
N PHE A 203 -22.59 -38.48 22.01
CA PHE A 203 -22.72 -38.08 23.43
C PHE A 203 -21.73 -38.80 24.37
N LYS A 204 -20.85 -39.64 23.82
CA LYS A 204 -19.82 -40.40 24.57
C LYS A 204 -18.40 -39.87 24.32
N GLN A 205 -18.19 -39.14 23.23
CA GLN A 205 -16.89 -38.57 22.82
C GLN A 205 -16.91 -37.02 22.81
N GLY A 206 -15.72 -36.40 22.77
CA GLY A 206 -15.55 -34.94 22.65
C GLY A 206 -15.97 -34.15 23.90
N GLU A 207 -16.51 -32.94 23.71
CA GLU A 207 -16.94 -32.02 24.80
C GLU A 207 -18.06 -32.56 25.71
N ASN A 208 -18.70 -33.67 25.32
CA ASN A 208 -19.77 -34.32 26.09
C ASN A 208 -19.29 -35.52 26.90
N SER A 209 -18.02 -35.91 26.76
CA SER A 209 -17.42 -37.00 27.53
C SER A 209 -17.39 -36.64 29.02
N GLY A 210 -17.96 -37.50 29.86
CA GLY A 210 -18.02 -37.31 31.32
C GLY A 210 -19.21 -36.49 31.84
N LYS A 211 -20.12 -36.00 30.97
CA LYS A 211 -21.31 -35.24 31.40
C LYS A 211 -22.55 -36.10 31.68
N PHE A 212 -22.56 -37.34 31.22
CA PHE A 212 -23.71 -38.23 31.28
C PHE A 212 -23.30 -39.63 31.72
N SER A 213 -24.13 -40.26 32.54
CA SER A 213 -23.83 -41.55 33.19
C SER A 213 -24.57 -42.73 32.53
N GLN A 214 -25.80 -42.50 32.05
CA GLN A 214 -26.62 -43.53 31.40
C GLN A 214 -27.20 -43.04 30.07
N TYR A 215 -27.38 -43.98 29.15
CA TYR A 215 -27.84 -43.73 27.78
C TYR A 215 -28.93 -44.73 27.38
N ASP A 216 -29.92 -44.28 26.60
CA ASP A 216 -30.97 -45.14 26.04
C ASP A 216 -30.43 -45.99 24.86
N ALA A 217 -31.21 -46.95 24.36
CA ALA A 217 -30.88 -47.84 23.23
C ALA A 217 -30.53 -47.10 21.93
N ARG A 218 -30.88 -45.81 21.83
CA ARG A 218 -30.57 -44.91 20.72
C ARG A 218 -29.31 -44.06 20.94
N GLY A 219 -28.60 -44.22 22.07
CA GLY A 219 -27.40 -43.45 22.42
C GLY A 219 -27.67 -42.05 23.00
N VAL A 220 -28.92 -41.71 23.35
CA VAL A 220 -29.30 -40.42 23.95
C VAL A 220 -29.15 -40.48 25.48
N PRO A 221 -28.52 -39.48 26.13
CA PRO A 221 -28.36 -39.47 27.59
C PRO A 221 -29.69 -39.47 28.36
N THR A 222 -29.81 -40.33 29.37
CA THR A 222 -30.97 -40.42 30.29
C THR A 222 -30.67 -39.86 31.67
N HIS A 223 -29.42 -39.95 32.12
CA HIS A 223 -28.96 -39.44 33.42
C HIS A 223 -27.71 -38.57 33.26
N MET A 224 -27.65 -37.49 34.04
CA MET A 224 -26.46 -36.64 34.17
C MET A 224 -25.33 -37.37 34.90
N ALA A 225 -24.12 -36.81 34.91
CA ALA A 225 -22.95 -37.35 35.62
C ALA A 225 -23.22 -37.60 37.12
N ASP A 226 -24.07 -36.78 37.75
CA ASP A 226 -24.45 -36.88 39.17
C ASP A 226 -25.54 -37.94 39.44
N GLY A 227 -25.94 -38.72 38.43
CA GLY A 227 -26.98 -39.74 38.56
C GLY A 227 -28.41 -39.18 38.62
N THR A 228 -28.61 -37.88 38.40
CA THR A 228 -29.93 -37.26 38.30
C THR A 228 -30.55 -37.49 36.93
N GLU A 229 -31.86 -37.77 36.90
CA GLU A 229 -32.62 -37.89 35.66
C GLU A 229 -32.63 -36.56 34.90
N VAL A 230 -32.35 -36.63 33.59
CA VAL A 230 -32.35 -35.45 32.72
C VAL A 230 -33.77 -34.86 32.65
N THR A 231 -33.91 -33.56 32.91
CA THR A 231 -35.23 -32.90 32.89
C THR A 231 -35.87 -32.95 31.50
N LYS A 232 -37.21 -32.99 31.41
CA LYS A 232 -37.98 -33.05 30.15
C LYS A 232 -37.60 -31.97 29.12
N SER A 233 -37.14 -30.79 29.57
CA SER A 233 -36.65 -29.70 28.71
C SER A 233 -35.26 -29.98 28.13
N GLN A 234 -34.38 -30.61 28.90
CA GLN A 234 -33.03 -30.99 28.46
C GLN A 234 -33.06 -32.23 27.55
N LEU A 235 -33.94 -33.19 27.82
CA LEU A 235 -34.18 -34.35 26.94
C LEU A 235 -34.56 -33.91 25.51
N LYS A 236 -35.51 -32.99 25.36
CA LYS A 236 -35.88 -32.43 24.03
C LYS A 236 -34.71 -31.73 23.32
N LYS A 237 -33.82 -31.08 24.06
CA LYS A 237 -32.62 -30.44 23.48
C LYS A 237 -31.59 -31.47 23.00
N LEU A 238 -31.38 -32.53 23.79
CA LEU A 238 -30.46 -33.62 23.45
C LEU A 238 -30.99 -34.47 22.28
N GLU A 239 -32.29 -34.73 22.23
CA GLU A 239 -32.93 -35.45 21.13
C GLU A 239 -32.85 -34.65 19.81
N LYS A 240 -33.06 -33.32 19.87
CA LYS A 240 -32.86 -32.43 18.72
C LYS A 240 -31.39 -32.38 18.26
N ALA A 241 -30.43 -32.44 19.19
CA ALA A 241 -29.01 -32.50 18.86
C ALA A 241 -28.60 -33.85 18.25
N TYR A 242 -29.18 -34.96 18.73
CA TYR A 242 -29.02 -36.30 18.16
C TYR A 242 -29.52 -36.36 16.72
N GLU A 243 -30.73 -35.87 16.45
CA GLU A 243 -31.30 -35.84 15.10
C GLU A 243 -30.48 -34.97 14.14
N ALA A 244 -29.95 -33.85 14.62
CA ALA A 244 -29.07 -32.98 13.83
C ALA A 244 -27.76 -33.69 13.46
N GLN A 245 -27.12 -34.41 14.39
CA GLN A 245 -25.92 -35.20 14.12
C GLN A 245 -26.21 -36.39 13.20
N LYS A 246 -27.35 -37.05 13.38
CA LYS A 246 -27.79 -38.17 12.52
C LYS A 246 -27.99 -37.73 11.07
N LYS A 247 -28.57 -36.55 10.84
CA LYS A 247 -28.67 -35.96 9.50
C LYS A 247 -27.29 -35.65 8.91
N LYS A 248 -26.40 -35.03 9.68
CA LYS A 248 -25.02 -34.72 9.25
C LYS A 248 -24.19 -35.96 8.89
N TYR A 249 -24.40 -37.09 9.56
CA TYR A 249 -23.69 -38.35 9.28
C TYR A 249 -24.28 -39.11 8.08
N GLN A 250 -25.53 -38.84 7.71
CA GLN A 250 -26.24 -39.51 6.61
C GLN A 250 -26.11 -38.78 5.26
N GLU A 251 -25.76 -37.49 5.28
CA GLU A 251 -25.33 -36.71 4.11
C GLU A 251 -23.86 -37.00 3.75
#